data_AF-A0A8J3Q2X0-F1
#
_entry.id   AF-A0A8J3Q2X0-F1
#
_cell.length_a   1.000
_cell.length_b   1.000
_cell.length_c   1.000
_cell.angle_alpha   90.00
_cell.angle_beta   90.00
_cell.angle_gamma   90.00
#
_symmetry.space_group_name_H-M   'P 1'
#
loop_
_entity.id
_entity.type
_entity.pdbx_description
1 polymer ?
#
loop_
_entity_poly.entity_id
_entity_poly.type
_entity_poly.pdbx_seq_one_letter_code
_entity_poly.pdbx_strand_id
1 'polypeptide(L)'
;MLDRPVDAQDLRFSFTQYGGCSQSPRLFVYVACSPAMSSDRAEALMAEDPFGAALLAAHIPPGEACVTATRWLTAAAYVTSDVAGAGTDRVFPEAADEFQVPNWELMEAVVNRVLDDEIAPPDAIAEILETGIDETDLLDILLAGMDACLQVYGIYASFDDESDDTEERPEHEVTAEFVTKVRAEAASRH
;
A
#
# COMPACT_ATOMS: atom_id res chain seq x y z
N MET A 1 -38.62 -23.44 3.54
CA MET A 1 -37.59 -23.12 4.54
C MET A 1 -37.01 -21.78 4.10
N LEU A 2 -37.07 -20.79 5.00
CA LEU A 2 -37.29 -19.37 4.70
C LEU A 2 -36.13 -18.69 3.97
N ASP A 3 -36.52 -18.00 2.89
CA ASP A 3 -35.84 -16.89 2.22
C ASP A 3 -35.74 -15.72 3.23
N ARG A 4 -34.51 -15.25 3.50
CA ARG A 4 -34.28 -14.08 4.35
C ARG A 4 -34.09 -12.85 3.46
N PRO A 5 -34.91 -11.79 3.58
CA PRO A 5 -34.64 -10.53 2.90
C PRO A 5 -33.45 -9.83 3.56
N VAL A 6 -32.53 -9.33 2.73
CA VAL A 6 -31.41 -8.46 3.14
C VAL A 6 -32.00 -7.10 3.53
N ASP A 7 -31.68 -6.66 4.74
CA ASP A 7 -32.16 -5.43 5.36
C ASP A 7 -31.63 -4.19 4.61
N ALA A 8 -32.56 -3.35 4.14
CA ALA A 8 -32.28 -2.13 3.40
C ALA A 8 -32.28 -0.91 4.33
N GLN A 9 -31.37 -0.89 5.32
CA GLN A 9 -31.27 0.21 6.28
C GLN A 9 -29.81 0.60 6.54
N ASP A 10 -29.20 1.36 5.63
CA ASP A 10 -28.32 2.47 6.04
C ASP A 10 -27.99 3.46 4.89
N LEU A 11 -28.97 3.82 4.07
CA LEU A 11 -28.80 4.91 3.11
C LEU A 11 -29.11 6.25 3.79
N ARG A 12 -28.11 6.86 4.43
CA ARG A 12 -28.19 8.25 4.87
C ARG A 12 -27.91 9.19 3.69
N PHE A 13 -28.98 9.75 3.14
CA PHE A 13 -28.91 10.82 2.15
C PHE A 13 -28.74 12.17 2.85
N SER A 14 -27.55 12.75 2.78
CA SER A 14 -27.32 14.13 3.22
C SER A 14 -27.47 15.09 2.03
N PHE A 15 -28.48 15.96 2.09
CA PHE A 15 -28.73 17.02 1.11
C PHE A 15 -28.05 18.31 1.56
N THR A 16 -27.02 18.76 0.84
CA THR A 16 -26.47 20.12 1.03
C THR A 16 -27.00 21.00 -0.10
N GLN A 17 -28.01 21.81 0.21
CA GLN A 17 -28.63 22.71 -0.75
C GLN A 17 -27.81 24.01 -0.83
N TYR A 18 -26.96 24.15 -1.85
CA TYR A 18 -26.37 25.44 -2.21
C TYR A 18 -27.33 26.20 -3.12
N GLY A 19 -27.85 27.32 -2.63
CA GLY A 19 -28.76 28.19 -3.37
C GLY A 19 -28.04 29.00 -4.45
N GLY A 20 -28.70 29.16 -5.60
CA GLY A 20 -28.40 30.23 -6.56
C GLY A 20 -28.31 29.80 -8.02
N CYS A 21 -29.39 30.07 -8.77
CA CYS A 21 -29.44 30.33 -10.22
C CYS A 21 -29.11 29.20 -11.22
N SER A 22 -30.20 28.63 -11.76
CA SER A 22 -30.36 28.19 -13.17
C SER A 22 -29.21 27.41 -13.83
N GLN A 23 -28.90 26.23 -13.32
CA GLN A 23 -28.38 25.12 -14.13
C GLN A 23 -29.05 23.83 -13.66
N SER A 24 -29.51 23.01 -14.60
CA SER A 24 -30.18 21.73 -14.35
C SER A 24 -29.41 20.90 -13.32
N PRO A 25 -30.07 20.34 -12.29
CA PRO A 25 -29.37 19.54 -11.29
C PRO A 25 -28.85 18.26 -11.95
N ARG A 26 -27.54 18.20 -12.20
CA ARG A 26 -26.86 16.94 -12.45
C ARG A 26 -26.80 16.23 -11.11
N LEU A 27 -27.63 15.20 -10.96
CA LEU A 27 -27.62 14.31 -9.81
C LEU A 27 -26.25 13.61 -9.78
N PHE A 28 -25.30 14.13 -9.02
CA PHE A 28 -24.11 13.38 -8.65
C PHE A 28 -24.53 12.47 -7.49
N VAL A 29 -24.74 11.19 -7.81
CA VAL A 29 -24.92 10.17 -6.79
C VAL A 29 -23.54 9.92 -6.20
N TYR A 30 -23.25 10.55 -5.08
CA TYR A 30 -22.15 10.13 -4.22
C TYR A 30 -22.64 8.86 -3.51
N VAL A 31 -22.37 7.70 -4.09
CA VAL A 31 -22.46 6.46 -3.33
C VAL A 31 -21.30 6.55 -2.35
N ALA A 32 -21.60 6.91 -1.10
CA ALA A 32 -20.63 6.76 -0.03
C ALA A 32 -20.33 5.25 0.05
N CYS A 33 -19.20 4.83 -0.53
CA CYS A 33 -18.70 3.49 -0.32
C CYS A 33 -18.53 3.32 1.18
N SER A 34 -19.11 2.28 1.77
CA SER A 34 -18.82 1.97 3.17
C SER A 34 -17.31 1.77 3.32
N PRO A 35 -16.68 2.20 4.43
CA PRO A 35 -15.22 2.13 4.60
C PRO A 35 -14.67 0.71 4.39
N ALA A 36 -15.46 -0.32 4.73
CA ALA A 36 -15.11 -1.72 4.43
C ALA A 36 -15.02 -2.03 2.92
N MET A 37 -15.94 -1.53 2.09
CA MET A 37 -15.91 -1.77 0.64
C MET A 37 -14.73 -1.07 -0.04
N SER A 38 -14.33 0.10 0.47
CA SER A 38 -13.19 0.83 -0.09
C SER A 38 -11.86 0.16 0.29
N SER A 39 -11.72 -0.31 1.53
CA SER A 39 -10.61 -1.16 1.97
C SER A 39 -10.50 -2.43 1.12
N ASP A 40 -11.58 -3.19 0.96
CA ASP A 40 -11.58 -4.41 0.15
C ASP A 40 -11.22 -4.13 -1.32
N ARG A 41 -11.66 -2.97 -1.85
CA ARG A 41 -11.33 -2.54 -3.20
C ARG A 41 -9.86 -2.15 -3.35
N ALA A 42 -9.30 -1.44 -2.38
CA ALA A 42 -7.89 -1.06 -2.35
C ALA A 42 -6.99 -2.30 -2.27
N GLU A 43 -7.33 -3.25 -1.41
CA GLU A 43 -6.64 -4.54 -1.30
C GLU A 43 -6.71 -5.33 -2.61
N ALA A 44 -7.88 -5.36 -3.27
CA ALA A 44 -8.01 -6.01 -4.57
C ALA A 44 -7.16 -5.35 -5.66
N LEU A 45 -7.02 -4.02 -5.64
CA LEU A 45 -6.19 -3.28 -6.59
C LEU A 45 -4.70 -3.57 -6.37
N MET A 46 -4.23 -3.53 -5.12
CA MET A 46 -2.84 -3.89 -4.80
C MET A 46 -2.56 -5.37 -5.08
N ALA A 47 -3.55 -6.24 -4.86
CA ALA A 47 -3.45 -7.66 -5.23
C ALA A 47 -3.34 -7.85 -6.73
N GLU A 48 -3.97 -7.02 -7.56
CA GLU A 48 -3.84 -7.08 -9.02
C GLU A 48 -2.48 -6.50 -9.48
N ASP A 49 -2.15 -5.30 -9.03
CA ASP A 49 -0.94 -4.56 -9.38
C ASP A 49 -0.39 -3.81 -8.15
N PRO A 50 0.56 -4.41 -7.41
CA PRO A 50 1.11 -3.81 -6.18
C PRO A 50 1.79 -2.47 -6.45
N PHE A 51 2.38 -2.29 -7.63
CA PHE A 51 3.11 -1.08 -7.99
C PHE A 51 2.21 -0.06 -8.71
N GLY A 52 0.91 -0.37 -8.87
CA GLY A 52 -0.08 0.38 -9.64
C GLY A 52 -0.65 1.61 -8.94
N ALA A 53 0.19 2.60 -8.63
CA ALA A 53 -0.20 3.86 -7.97
C ALA A 53 -1.41 4.56 -8.60
N ALA A 54 -1.44 4.59 -9.93
CA ALA A 54 -2.44 5.31 -10.69
C ALA A 54 -3.86 4.77 -10.47
N LEU A 55 -4.02 3.45 -10.27
CA LEU A 55 -5.33 2.86 -10.04
C LEU A 55 -5.81 3.06 -8.61
N LEU A 56 -4.91 3.01 -7.61
CA LEU A 56 -5.28 3.36 -6.24
C LEU A 56 -5.69 4.82 -6.13
N ALA A 57 -4.85 5.74 -6.59
CA ALA A 57 -5.12 7.17 -6.51
C ALA A 57 -6.39 7.59 -7.29
N ALA A 58 -6.71 6.89 -8.39
CA ALA A 58 -7.90 7.20 -9.19
C ALA A 58 -9.22 6.68 -8.57
N HIS A 59 -9.17 5.65 -7.73
CA HIS A 59 -10.36 4.91 -7.31
C HIS A 59 -10.60 4.85 -5.80
N ILE A 60 -9.59 5.17 -4.99
CA ILE A 60 -9.62 5.07 -3.53
C ILE A 60 -9.35 6.46 -2.92
N PRO A 61 -10.08 6.89 -1.88
CA PRO A 61 -9.75 8.08 -1.11
C PRO A 61 -8.28 8.06 -0.63
N PRO A 62 -7.52 9.16 -0.72
CA PRO A 62 -6.08 9.16 -0.47
C PRO A 62 -5.67 8.61 0.89
N GLY A 63 -6.36 8.99 1.98
CA GLY A 63 -6.09 8.43 3.31
C GLY A 63 -6.27 6.90 3.39
N GLU A 64 -7.30 6.34 2.74
CA GLU A 64 -7.49 4.88 2.70
C GLU A 64 -6.43 4.20 1.81
N ALA A 65 -6.06 4.83 0.69
CA ALA A 65 -4.97 4.36 -0.15
C ALA A 65 -3.63 4.33 0.61
N CYS A 66 -3.33 5.34 1.43
CA CYS A 66 -2.15 5.37 2.29
C CYS A 66 -2.15 4.25 3.32
N VAL A 67 -3.31 3.94 3.93
CA VAL A 67 -3.42 2.83 4.88
C VAL A 67 -3.14 1.49 4.21
N THR A 68 -3.73 1.24 3.05
CA THR A 68 -3.47 0.02 2.28
C THR A 68 -2.01 -0.03 1.82
N ALA A 69 -1.47 1.05 1.24
CA ALA A 69 -0.08 1.12 0.80
C ALA A 69 0.90 0.90 1.96
N THR A 70 0.59 1.40 3.16
CA THR A 70 1.39 1.15 4.37
C THR A 70 1.46 -0.33 4.71
N ARG A 71 0.32 -1.03 4.72
CA ARG A 71 0.28 -2.48 5.00
C ARG A 71 1.13 -3.26 4.01
N TRP A 72 1.02 -2.91 2.74
CA TRP A 72 1.77 -3.55 1.66
C TRP A 72 3.26 -3.22 1.72
N LEU A 73 3.63 -1.97 2.03
CA LEU A 73 5.01 -1.57 2.26
C LEU A 73 5.61 -2.32 3.44
N THR A 74 4.89 -2.46 4.54
CA THR A 74 5.34 -3.22 5.71
C THR A 74 5.58 -4.69 5.36
N ALA A 75 4.67 -5.31 4.60
CA ALA A 75 4.85 -6.68 4.12
C ALA A 75 6.06 -6.81 3.18
N ALA A 76 6.25 -5.85 2.28
CA ALA A 76 7.39 -5.75 1.37
C ALA A 76 8.73 -5.62 2.11
N ALA A 77 8.79 -4.74 3.10
CA ALA A 77 9.97 -4.54 3.94
C ALA A 77 10.31 -5.83 4.71
N TYR A 78 9.32 -6.50 5.29
CA TYR A 78 9.53 -7.77 5.98
C TYR A 78 10.08 -8.86 5.06
N VAL A 79 9.44 -9.09 3.91
CA VAL A 79 9.90 -10.08 2.91
C VAL A 79 11.32 -9.79 2.44
N THR A 80 11.63 -8.52 2.23
CA THR A 80 12.98 -8.09 1.80
C THR A 80 14.00 -8.35 2.91
N SER A 81 13.66 -8.02 4.15
CA SER A 81 14.53 -8.24 5.31
C SER A 81 14.81 -9.72 5.57
N ASP A 82 13.80 -10.58 5.38
CA ASP A 82 13.91 -12.03 5.53
C ASP A 82 14.90 -12.62 4.51
N VAL A 83 14.77 -12.23 3.23
CA VAL A 83 15.69 -12.68 2.17
C VAL A 83 17.09 -12.08 2.33
N ALA A 84 17.20 -10.84 2.79
CA ALA A 84 18.49 -10.22 3.09
C ALA A 84 19.19 -10.84 4.33
N GLY A 85 18.47 -11.61 5.15
CA GLY A 85 18.97 -12.08 6.44
C GLY A 85 19.33 -10.93 7.40
N ALA A 86 18.67 -9.78 7.24
CA ALA A 86 18.93 -8.53 7.95
C ALA A 86 17.64 -7.95 8.55
N GLY A 87 17.75 -6.97 9.43
CA GLY A 87 16.58 -6.25 9.95
C GLY A 87 15.98 -5.28 8.93
N THR A 88 14.72 -4.91 9.13
CA THR A 88 14.01 -3.91 8.28
C THR A 88 14.66 -2.53 8.33
N ASP A 89 15.40 -2.23 9.41
CA ASP A 89 16.23 -1.03 9.60
C ASP A 89 17.36 -0.90 8.58
N ARG A 90 17.63 -1.93 7.77
CA ARG A 90 18.67 -1.91 6.73
C ARG A 90 18.12 -1.76 5.32
N VAL A 91 16.86 -2.10 5.10
CA VAL A 91 16.27 -2.15 3.74
C VAL A 91 16.27 -0.77 3.08
N PHE A 92 15.76 0.25 3.77
CA PHE A 92 15.65 1.59 3.21
C PHE A 92 16.98 2.37 3.13
N PRO A 93 17.87 2.32 4.14
CA PRO A 93 19.22 2.89 4.00
C PRO A 93 20.01 2.28 2.83
N GLU A 94 19.90 0.98 2.62
CA GLU A 94 20.58 0.29 1.52
C GLU A 94 20.00 0.70 0.16
N ALA A 95 18.66 0.76 0.07
CA ALA A 95 18.03 1.27 -1.14
C ALA A 95 18.40 2.73 -1.44
N ALA A 96 18.59 3.55 -0.41
CA ALA A 96 19.02 4.93 -0.56
C ALA A 96 20.46 5.05 -1.06
N ASP A 97 21.36 4.19 -0.59
CA ASP A 97 22.77 4.18 -1.00
C ASP A 97 22.92 3.69 -2.45
N GLU A 98 22.27 2.56 -2.78
CA GLU A 98 22.43 1.91 -4.08
C GLU A 98 21.58 2.55 -5.19
N PHE A 99 20.34 2.96 -4.85
CA PHE A 99 19.34 3.40 -5.85
C PHE A 99 18.89 4.85 -5.69
N GLN A 100 19.47 5.60 -4.75
CA GLN A 100 19.19 7.02 -4.54
C GLN A 100 17.72 7.31 -4.22
N VAL A 101 17.05 6.39 -3.51
CA VAL A 101 15.63 6.52 -3.14
C VAL A 101 15.41 7.75 -2.24
N PRO A 102 14.57 8.72 -2.65
CA PRO A 102 14.28 9.89 -1.83
C PRO A 102 13.33 9.54 -0.69
N ASN A 103 13.32 10.36 0.37
CA ASN A 103 12.39 10.22 1.51
C ASN A 103 12.41 8.84 2.20
N TRP A 104 13.51 8.10 2.07
CA TRP A 104 13.68 6.75 2.63
C TRP A 104 13.51 6.75 4.16
N GLU A 105 13.93 7.81 4.85
CA GLU A 105 13.75 7.97 6.31
C GLU A 105 12.27 7.99 6.70
N LEU A 106 11.39 8.54 5.85
CA LEU A 106 9.95 8.53 6.10
C LEU A 106 9.38 7.13 5.90
N MET A 107 9.83 6.40 4.86
CA MET A 107 9.42 5.02 4.61
C MET A 107 9.82 4.11 5.77
N GLU A 108 11.06 4.25 6.25
CA GLU A 108 11.56 3.56 7.43
C GLU A 108 10.74 3.91 8.68
N ALA A 109 10.46 5.19 8.90
CA ALA A 109 9.66 5.64 10.04
C ALA A 109 8.22 5.12 10.02
N VAL A 110 7.62 4.91 8.84
CA VAL A 110 6.31 4.25 8.69
C VAL A 110 6.43 2.78 9.07
N VAL A 111 7.41 2.08 8.49
CA VAL A 111 7.58 0.63 8.69
C VAL A 111 7.90 0.30 10.14
N ASN A 112 8.79 1.06 10.78
CA ASN A 112 9.15 0.84 12.19
C ASN A 112 7.97 1.09 13.13
N ARG A 113 7.11 2.09 12.86
CA ARG A 113 5.88 2.29 13.63
C ARG A 113 4.96 1.08 13.59
N VAL A 114 4.83 0.45 12.42
CA VAL A 114 3.91 -0.69 12.25
C VAL A 114 4.52 -1.99 12.77
N LEU A 115 5.81 -2.22 12.54
CA LEU A 115 6.49 -3.48 12.90
C LEU A 115 7.03 -3.50 14.33
N ASP A 116 7.71 -2.43 14.75
CA ASP A 116 8.43 -2.38 16.01
C ASP A 116 7.58 -1.78 17.12
N ASP A 117 6.86 -0.68 16.82
CA ASP A 117 5.97 -0.03 17.78
C ASP A 117 4.57 -0.66 17.82
N GLU A 118 4.30 -1.64 16.95
CA GLU A 118 3.01 -2.36 16.81
C GLU A 118 1.80 -1.42 16.64
N ILE A 119 2.01 -0.26 16.01
CA ILE A 119 0.96 0.73 15.76
C ILE A 119 0.11 0.27 14.56
N ALA A 120 -1.21 0.36 14.71
CA ALA A 120 -2.11 0.04 13.61
C ALA A 120 -1.87 1.01 12.43
N PRO A 121 -1.85 0.53 11.16
CA PRO A 121 -1.58 1.39 10.01
C PRO A 121 -2.43 2.67 9.91
N PRO A 122 -3.73 2.68 10.25
CA PRO A 122 -4.52 3.93 10.27
C PRO A 122 -3.98 4.98 11.25
N ASP A 123 -3.51 4.54 12.42
CA ASP A 123 -2.99 5.44 13.46
C ASP A 123 -1.60 5.96 13.07
N ALA A 124 -0.74 5.10 12.52
CA ALA A 124 0.58 5.50 12.01
C ALA A 124 0.46 6.54 10.87
N ILE A 125 -0.50 6.36 9.96
CA ILE A 125 -0.76 7.33 8.89
C ILE A 125 -1.31 8.64 9.45
N ALA A 126 -2.24 8.60 10.41
CA ALA A 126 -2.77 9.80 11.04
C ALA A 126 -1.66 10.65 11.68
N GLU A 127 -0.74 10.04 12.43
CA GLU A 127 0.41 10.72 13.02
C GLU A 127 1.32 11.37 11.97
N ILE A 128 1.55 10.68 10.85
CA ILE A 128 2.40 11.21 9.78
C ILE A 128 1.72 12.39 9.08
N LEU A 129 0.42 12.31 8.83
CA LEU A 129 -0.33 13.43 8.22
C LEU A 129 -0.35 14.66 9.13
N GLU A 130 -0.30 14.49 10.46
CA GLU A 130 -0.16 15.61 11.41
C GLU A 130 1.17 16.37 11.27
N THR A 131 2.18 15.78 10.61
CA THR A 131 3.44 16.47 10.30
C THR A 131 3.30 17.49 9.15
N GLY A 132 2.18 17.46 8.43
CA GLY A 132 1.85 18.41 7.36
C GLY A 132 2.17 17.93 5.94
N ILE A 133 2.49 16.64 5.75
CA ILE A 133 2.60 16.03 4.42
C ILE A 133 1.22 15.86 3.77
N ASP A 134 1.14 16.06 2.45
CA ASP A 134 -0.09 15.79 1.69
C ASP A 134 -0.34 14.27 1.57
N GLU A 135 -1.61 13.85 1.58
CA GLU A 135 -1.96 12.43 1.45
C GLU A 135 -1.49 11.83 0.12
N THR A 136 -1.48 12.63 -0.96
CA THR A 136 -1.01 12.19 -2.28
C THR A 136 0.51 12.01 -2.29
N ASP A 137 1.24 12.98 -1.72
CA ASP A 137 2.70 12.89 -1.60
C ASP A 137 3.10 11.70 -0.71
N LEU A 138 2.35 11.46 0.36
CA LEU A 138 2.57 10.30 1.22
C LEU A 138 2.33 8.99 0.48
N LEU A 139 1.24 8.89 -0.29
CA LEU A 139 0.96 7.70 -1.10
C LEU A 139 2.09 7.42 -2.10
N ASP A 140 2.58 8.45 -2.81
CA ASP A 140 3.68 8.32 -3.76
C ASP A 140 4.97 7.85 -3.05
N ILE A 141 5.25 8.34 -1.84
CA ILE A 141 6.39 7.89 -1.03
C ILE A 141 6.23 6.43 -0.61
N LEU A 142 5.05 6.01 -0.16
CA LEU A 142 4.81 4.63 0.28
C LEU A 142 5.00 3.64 -0.87
N LEU A 143 4.53 4.00 -2.07
CA LEU A 143 4.68 3.17 -3.26
C LEU A 143 6.11 3.15 -3.79
N ALA A 144 6.83 4.28 -3.72
CA ALA A 144 8.26 4.31 -3.98
C ALA A 144 9.04 3.42 -2.99
N GLY A 145 8.59 3.34 -1.74
CA GLY A 145 9.16 2.42 -0.75
C GLY A 145 8.97 0.95 -1.11
N MET A 146 7.86 0.59 -1.75
CA MET A 146 7.67 -0.78 -2.22
C MET A 146 8.59 -1.13 -3.40
N ASP A 147 8.77 -0.18 -4.32
CA ASP A 147 9.72 -0.34 -5.42
C ASP A 147 11.16 -0.47 -4.89
N ALA A 148 11.53 0.34 -3.89
CA ALA A 148 12.81 0.22 -3.19
C ALA A 148 13.00 -1.18 -2.56
N CYS A 149 11.97 -1.73 -1.92
CA CYS A 149 12.00 -3.09 -1.38
C CYS A 149 12.22 -4.13 -2.48
N LEU A 150 11.55 -4.01 -3.63
CA LEU A 150 11.76 -4.92 -4.77
C LEU A 150 13.21 -4.86 -5.28
N GLN A 151 13.78 -3.67 -5.41
CA GLN A 151 15.14 -3.49 -5.89
C GLN A 151 16.17 -4.15 -4.94
N VAL A 152 16.04 -3.91 -3.63
CA VAL A 152 16.90 -4.56 -2.61
C VAL A 152 16.67 -6.07 -2.57
N TYR A 153 15.42 -6.52 -2.66
CA TYR A 153 15.11 -7.95 -2.73
C TYR A 153 15.82 -8.61 -3.92
N GLY A 154 15.82 -7.97 -5.09
CA GLY A 154 16.47 -8.50 -6.28
C GLY A 154 17.97 -8.72 -6.11
N ILE A 155 18.65 -7.82 -5.38
CA ILE A 155 20.05 -8.00 -4.99
C ILE A 155 20.21 -9.31 -4.22
N TYR A 156 19.46 -9.49 -3.13
CA TYR A 156 19.64 -10.64 -2.24
C TYR A 156 19.11 -11.97 -2.80
N ALA A 157 18.00 -11.94 -3.54
CA ALA A 157 17.44 -13.12 -4.19
C ALA A 157 18.33 -13.67 -5.32
N SER A 158 19.25 -12.87 -5.85
CA SER A 158 20.25 -13.30 -6.84
C SER A 158 21.44 -14.06 -6.21
N PHE A 159 21.69 -13.88 -4.91
CA PHE A 159 22.82 -14.51 -4.21
C PHE A 159 22.49 -15.87 -3.57
N ASP A 160 21.21 -16.17 -3.35
CA ASP A 160 20.76 -17.43 -2.70
C ASP A 160 20.64 -18.61 -3.70
N ASP A 161 20.81 -18.37 -5.00
CA ASP A 161 20.88 -19.44 -5.99
C ASP A 161 22.30 -20.03 -6.00
N GLU A 162 22.53 -21.10 -5.24
CA GLU A 162 23.78 -21.89 -5.23
C GLU A 162 24.07 -22.59 -6.59
N SER A 163 23.39 -22.22 -7.68
CA SER A 163 23.69 -22.72 -9.01
C SER A 163 24.94 -22.03 -9.59
N ASP A 164 26.00 -22.82 -9.79
CA ASP A 164 27.28 -22.43 -10.43
C ASP A 164 27.13 -22.04 -11.93
N ASP A 165 25.89 -21.93 -12.44
CA ASP A 165 25.58 -21.46 -13.79
C ASP A 165 25.18 -19.98 -13.73
N THR A 166 26.04 -19.16 -14.31
CA THR A 166 26.07 -17.68 -14.25
C THR A 166 24.94 -17.01 -15.05
N GLU A 167 23.77 -17.65 -15.15
CA GLU A 167 22.59 -17.07 -15.80
C GLU A 167 21.86 -16.20 -14.77
N GLU A 168 22.15 -14.89 -14.81
CA GLU A 168 21.44 -13.86 -14.07
C GLU A 168 19.92 -14.10 -14.16
N ARG A 169 19.25 -14.33 -13.01
CA ARG A 169 17.83 -14.61 -12.96
C ARG A 169 17.07 -13.47 -13.66
N PRO A 170 16.15 -13.77 -14.59
CA PRO A 170 15.51 -12.71 -15.34
C PRO A 170 14.61 -11.88 -14.42
N GLU A 171 14.68 -10.56 -14.55
CA GLU A 171 14.01 -9.59 -13.66
C GLU A 171 12.52 -9.91 -13.40
N HIS A 172 11.79 -10.33 -14.43
CA HIS A 172 10.37 -10.66 -14.33
C HIS A 172 10.06 -11.84 -13.39
N GLU A 173 10.99 -12.78 -13.24
CA GLU A 173 10.84 -13.90 -12.32
C GLU A 173 11.04 -13.45 -10.87
N VAL A 174 12.06 -12.62 -10.63
CA VAL A 174 12.34 -12.00 -9.33
C VAL A 174 11.15 -11.15 -8.88
N THR A 175 10.59 -10.33 -9.77
CA THR A 175 9.39 -9.54 -9.48
C THR A 175 8.19 -10.43 -9.14
N ALA A 176 7.94 -11.50 -9.91
CA ALA A 176 6.80 -12.38 -9.67
C ALA A 176 6.92 -13.14 -8.34
N GLU A 177 8.12 -13.60 -7.99
CA GLU A 177 8.41 -14.24 -6.71
C GLU A 177 8.20 -13.26 -5.55
N PHE A 178 8.80 -12.07 -5.63
CA PHE A 178 8.64 -11.01 -4.65
C PHE A 178 7.16 -10.69 -4.41
N VAL A 179 6.41 -10.40 -5.47
CA VAL A 179 4.97 -10.08 -5.39
C VAL A 179 4.19 -11.23 -4.76
N THR A 180 4.54 -12.49 -5.04
CA THR A 180 3.88 -13.65 -4.43
C THR A 180 4.13 -13.71 -2.92
N LYS A 181 5.37 -13.48 -2.48
CA LYS A 181 5.73 -13.44 -1.05
C LYS A 181 5.05 -12.27 -0.35
N VAL A 182 5.08 -11.07 -0.94
CA VAL A 182 4.43 -9.87 -0.37
C VAL A 182 2.93 -10.06 -0.25
N ARG A 183 2.25 -10.65 -1.26
CA ARG A 183 0.82 -10.96 -1.17
C ARG A 183 0.50 -11.92 -0.03
N ALA A 184 1.30 -12.97 0.15
CA ALA A 184 1.11 -13.92 1.23
C ALA A 184 1.30 -13.26 2.61
N GLU A 185 2.32 -12.41 2.73
CA GLU A 185 2.63 -11.68 3.96
C GLU A 185 1.61 -10.58 4.28
N ALA A 186 1.15 -9.84 3.28
CA ALA A 186 0.08 -8.84 3.47
C ALA A 186 -1.23 -9.52 3.92
N ALA A 187 -1.55 -10.69 3.36
CA ALA A 187 -2.75 -11.45 3.74
C ALA A 187 -2.67 -12.09 5.13
N SER A 188 -1.46 -12.40 5.65
CA SER A 188 -1.28 -12.97 6.99
C SER A 188 -1.48 -11.94 8.10
N ARG A 189 -1.39 -10.65 7.77
CA ARG A 189 -1.47 -9.51 8.69
C ARG A 189 -2.85 -8.83 8.72
N HIS A 190 -3.85 -9.39 8.04
CA HIS A 190 -5.25 -8.91 8.02
C HIS A 190 -6.11 -9.51 9.13
#